data_AF-A0A2T0L4D8-F1
#
_entry.id   AF-A0A2T0L4D8-F1
#
_cell.length_a   1.000
_cell.length_b   1.000
_cell.length_c   1.000
_cell.angle_alpha   90.00
_cell.angle_beta   90.00
_cell.angle_gamma   90.00
#
_symmetry.space_group_name_H-M   'P 1'
#
loop_
_entity.id
_entity.type
_entity.pdbx_description
1 polymer ?
#
loop_
_entity_poly.entity_id
_entity_poly.type
_entity_poly.pdbx_seq_one_letter_code
_entity_poly.pdbx_strand_id
1 'polypeptide(L)' 'ISLFHYRNQGADYSSILVGIQVPDSENEAFNQFLATLGYPNWEETQNPVYRLFLA' A
#
# COMPACT_ATOMS: atom_id res chain seq x y z
N ILE A 1 -2.78 2.73 11.00
CA ILE A 1 -1.63 2.87 10.07
C ILE A 1 -0.50 2.03 10.65
N SER A 2 -0.09 0.94 9.99
CA SER A 2 0.97 0.06 10.52
C SER A 2 2.35 0.36 9.94
N LEU A 3 2.43 0.97 8.76
CA LEU A 3 3.69 1.44 8.17
C LEU A 3 3.40 2.58 7.17
N PHE A 4 4.25 3.61 7.14
CA PHE A 4 4.20 4.69 6.16
C PHE A 4 5.61 4.96 5.63
N HIS A 5 5.87 4.68 4.35
CA HIS A 5 7.15 4.95 3.71
C HIS A 5 6.96 5.89 2.51
N TYR A 6 7.64 7.03 2.55
CA TYR A 6 7.62 8.05 1.51
C TYR A 6 9.03 8.21 0.94
N ARG A 7 9.19 8.03 -0.37
CA ARG A 7 10.46 8.28 -1.06
C ARG A 7 10.25 9.22 -2.23
N ASN A 8 10.77 10.44 -2.12
CA ASN A 8 10.82 11.40 -3.21
C ASN A 8 12.07 11.12 -4.07
N GLN A 9 11.87 10.78 -5.34
CA GLN A 9 12.93 10.40 -6.28
C GLN A 9 13.04 11.40 -7.45
N GLY A 10 12.95 12.71 -7.22
CA GLY A 10 13.42 13.75 -8.15
C GLY A 10 12.78 13.82 -9.56
N ALA A 11 11.92 12.87 -9.92
CA ALA A 11 10.96 12.92 -11.00
C ALA A 11 9.58 13.14 -10.35
N ASP A 12 8.65 13.77 -11.06
CA ASP A 12 7.31 14.18 -10.59
C ASP A 12 6.35 13.03 -10.20
N TYR A 13 6.89 11.91 -9.71
CA TYR A 13 6.17 10.72 -9.29
C TYR A 13 6.73 10.25 -7.95
N SER A 14 5.93 10.37 -6.89
CA SER A 14 6.21 9.78 -5.59
C SER A 14 5.24 8.64 -5.32
N SER A 15 5.77 7.43 -5.21
CA SER A 15 5.00 6.27 -4.77
C SER A 15 5.07 6.20 -3.25
N ILE A 16 3.90 6.07 -2.62
CA ILE A 16 3.79 5.90 -1.17
C ILE A 16 3.48 4.44 -0.90
N LEU A 17 4.22 3.86 0.03
CA LEU A 17 3.91 2.56 0.55
C LEU A 17 3.22 2.67 1.91
N VAL A 18 2.03 2.10 2.02
CA VAL A 18 1.26 2.03 3.25
C VAL A 18 0.97 0.58 3.63
N GLY A 19 1.26 0.23 4.89
CA GLY A 19 0.79 -1.00 5.52
C GLY A 19 -0.53 -0.74 6.25
N ILE A 20 -1.54 -1.56 5.95
CA ILE A 20 -2.87 -1.51 6.59
C ILE A 20 -3.26 -2.94 6.97
N GLN A 21 -3.67 -3.12 8.23
CA GLN A 21 -4.28 -4.37 8.67
C GLN A 21 -5.79 -4.25 8.49
N VAL A 22 -6.36 -5.16 7.69
CA VAL A 22 -7.79 -5.22 7.39
C VAL A 22 -8.28 -6.59 7.84
N PRO A 23 -9.35 -6.69 8.65
CA PRO A 23 -9.99 -7.97 8.94
C PRO A 23 -10.48 -8.64 7.66
N ASP A 24 -10.39 -9.98 7.57
CA ASP A 24 -10.77 -10.72 6.36
C ASP A 24 -12.21 -10.42 5.89
N SER A 25 -13.12 -10.17 6.83
CA SER A 25 -14.52 -9.82 6.57
C SER A 25 -14.71 -8.45 5.90
N GLU A 26 -13.71 -7.58 5.96
CA GLU A 26 -13.78 -6.18 5.48
C GLU A 26 -12.94 -5.95 4.20
N ASN A 27 -12.24 -6.98 3.71
CA ASN A 27 -11.40 -6.87 2.52
C ASN A 27 -12.14 -6.36 1.28
N GLU A 28 -13.38 -6.80 1.07
CA GLU A 28 -14.16 -6.37 -0.10
C GLU A 28 -14.50 -4.87 -0.03
N ALA A 29 -14.96 -4.39 1.14
CA ALA A 29 -15.24 -2.98 1.37
C ALA A 29 -13.98 -2.12 1.26
N PHE A 30 -12.84 -2.64 1.73
CA PHE A 30 -11.55 -1.97 1.63
C PHE A 30 -11.07 -1.84 0.18
N ASN A 31 -11.21 -2.89 -0.63
CA ASN A 31 -10.89 -2.85 -2.06
C ASN A 31 -11.77 -1.85 -2.82
N GLN A 32 -13.05 -1.78 -2.48
CA GLN A 32 -13.95 -0.76 -3.04
C GLN A 32 -13.49 0.65 -2.65
N PHE A 33 -13.12 0.87 -1.39
CA PHE A 33 -12.56 2.15 -0.93
C PHE A 33 -11.30 2.53 -1.71
N LEU A 34 -10.35 1.61 -1.90
CA LEU A 34 -9.13 1.86 -2.69
C LEU A 34 -9.45 2.27 -4.13
N ALA A 35 -10.46 1.65 -4.74
CA ALA A 35 -10.92 2.02 -6.08
C ALA A 35 -11.49 3.46 -6.13
N THR A 36 -12.08 3.96 -5.03
CA THR A 36 -12.59 5.34 -4.96
C THR A 36 -11.51 6.41 -4.86
N LEU A 37 -10.28 6.06 -4.45
CA LEU A 37 -9.19 7.02 -4.28
C LEU A 37 -8.73 7.62 -5.62
N GLY A 38 -9.01 6.96 -6.75
CA GLY A 38 -8.67 7.46 -8.08
C GLY A 38 -7.16 7.46 -8.38
N TYR A 39 -6.34 6.88 -7.51
CA TYR A 39 -4.90 6.71 -7.71
C TYR A 39 -4.56 5.27 -8.08
N PRO A 40 -3.62 5.06 -9.03
CA PRO A 40 -3.06 3.74 -9.28
C PRO A 40 -2.50 3.17 -7.97
N ASN A 41 -2.95 1.97 -7.62
CA ASN A 41 -2.48 1.22 -6.46
C ASN A 41 -2.21 -0.23 -6.88
N TRP A 42 -1.28 -0.87 -6.18
CA TRP A 42 -0.90 -2.27 -6.40
C TRP A 42 -0.86 -2.98 -5.06
N GLU A 43 -1.37 -4.20 -5.02
CA GLU A 43 -1.27 -5.05 -3.84
C GLU A 43 0.14 -5.65 -3.77
N GLU A 44 0.85 -5.34 -2.69
CA GLU A 44 2.23 -5.79 -2.45
C GLU A 44 2.34 -6.79 -1.28
N THR A 45 1.21 -7.28 -0.75
CA THR A 45 1.12 -8.16 0.43
C THR A 45 2.02 -9.40 0.33
N GLN A 46 2.15 -9.97 -0.88
CA GLN A 46 2.94 -11.19 -1.12
C GLN A 46 4.34 -10.92 -1.68
N ASN A 47 4.75 -9.66 -1.79
CA ASN A 47 6.05 -9.33 -2.37
C ASN A 47 7.18 -9.78 -1.41
N PRO A 48 8.08 -10.69 -1.85
CA PRO A 48 9.14 -11.23 -1.00
C PRO A 48 10.14 -10.15 -0.53
N VAL A 49 10.28 -9.05 -1.28
CA VAL A 49 11.16 -7.92 -0.95
C VAL A 49 10.69 -7.23 0.34
N TYR A 50 9.39 -7.20 0.65
CA TYR A 50 8.89 -6.58 1.88
C TYR A 50 9.44 -7.22 3.13
N ARG A 51 9.48 -8.57 3.15
CA ARG A 51 9.98 -9.32 4.30
C ARG A 51 11.48 -9.14 4.51
N LEU A 52 12.20 -8.73 3.47
CA LEU A 52 13.66 -8.59 3.48
C LEU A 52 14.12 -7.20 3.94
N PHE A 53 13.32 -6.14 3.74
CA PHE A 53 13.79 -4.75 3.91
C PHE A 53 13.00 -3.89 4.90
N LEU A 54 11.89 -4.36 5.46
CA LEU A 54 11.00 -3.56 6.33
C LEU A 54 10.81 -4.18 7.74
N ALA A 55 11.82 -4.91 8.25
CA ALA A 55 11.81 -5.46 9.62
C ALA A 55 11.78 -4.37 10.71
#